data_AF-A0AAU7QVY8-F1
#
_entry.id   AF-A0AAU7QVY8-F1
#
_cell.length_a   1.000
_cell.length_b   1.000
_cell.length_c   1.000
_cell.angle_alpha   90.00
_cell.angle_beta   90.00
_cell.angle_gamma   90.00
#
_symmetry.space_group_name_H-M   'P 1'
#
loop_
_entity.id
_entity.type
_entity.pdbx_description
1 polymer ?
#
loop_
_entity_poly.entity_id
_entity_poly.type
_entity_poly.pdbx_seq_one_letter_code
_entity_poly.pdbx_strand_id
1 'polypeptide(L)' 'MTDPEQFQRQQEDALERGQVFQDAEGRRTRDPGAGAENAESEADRNAEHLARGEVGPGVPED' A
#
# COMPACT_ATOMS: atom_id res chain seq x y z
N MET A 1 -5.12 -12.53 25.62
CA MET A 1 -5.33 -11.16 25.12
C MET A 1 -4.23 -10.93 24.11
N THR A 2 -4.55 -10.77 22.83
CA THR A 2 -3.53 -10.60 21.79
C THR A 2 -3.08 -9.14 21.83
N ASP A 3 -1.78 -8.91 21.94
CA ASP A 3 -1.21 -7.58 21.91
C ASP A 3 -1.60 -6.84 20.61
N PRO A 4 -2.05 -5.58 20.68
CA PRO A 4 -2.48 -4.82 19.50
C PRO A 4 -1.35 -4.66 18.47
N GLU A 5 -0.09 -4.58 18.91
CA GLU A 5 1.08 -4.58 18.02
C GLU A 5 1.26 -5.91 17.27
N GLN A 6 0.94 -7.04 17.91
CA GLN A 6 1.02 -8.35 17.25
C GLN A 6 -0.11 -8.56 16.25
N PHE A 7 -1.27 -7.94 16.46
CA PHE A 7 -2.38 -7.95 15.51
C PHE A 7 -2.13 -7.04 14.30
N GLN A 8 -1.43 -5.92 14.48
CA GLN A 8 -1.02 -5.06 13.38
C GLN A 8 0.01 -5.76 12.47
N ARG A 9 1.08 -6.32 13.05
CA ARG A 9 2.13 -7.01 12.27
C ARG A 9 1.62 -8.18 11.45
N GLN A 10 0.74 -9.01 12.00
CA GLN A 10 0.16 -10.15 11.26
C GLN A 10 -0.67 -9.72 10.04
N GLN A 11 -1.23 -8.52 10.04
CA GLN A 11 -1.98 -8.01 8.90
C GLN A 11 -1.11 -7.30 7.88
N GLU A 12 0.05 -6.76 8.29
CA GLU A 12 1.08 -6.27 7.38
C GLU A 12 1.75 -7.45 6.65
N ASP A 13 2.07 -8.54 7.35
CA ASP A 13 2.50 -9.81 6.77
C ASP A 13 1.51 -10.34 5.71
N ALA A 14 0.21 -10.13 5.94
CA ALA A 14 -0.82 -10.58 5.01
C ALA A 14 -0.88 -9.71 3.73
N LEU A 15 -0.61 -8.41 3.85
CA LEU A 15 -0.45 -7.50 2.69
C LEU A 15 0.80 -7.86 1.90
N GLU A 16 1.94 -8.03 2.57
CA GLU A 16 3.22 -8.38 1.94
C GLU A 16 3.17 -9.72 1.20
N ARG A 17 2.42 -10.69 1.74
CA ARG A 17 2.22 -12.02 1.10
C ARG A 17 1.10 -12.05 0.05
N GLY A 18 0.42 -10.93 -0.20
CA GLY A 18 -0.69 -10.87 -1.15
C GLY A 18 -1.95 -11.65 -0.72
N GLN A 19 -2.12 -11.87 0.58
CA GLN A 19 -3.31 -12.54 1.15
C GLN A 19 -4.47 -11.57 1.40
N VAL A 20 -4.18 -10.28 1.49
CA VAL A 20 -5.14 -9.17 1.55
C VAL A 20 -4.61 -7.99 0.72
N PHE A 21 -5.49 -7.13 0.27
CA PHE A 21 -5.22 -5.95 -0.54
C PHE A 21 -5.72 -4.70 0.16
N GLN A 22 -5.39 -3.51 -0.37
CA GLN A 22 -6.02 -2.25 0.01
C GLN A 22 -6.97 -1.80 -1.09
N ASP A 23 -8.19 -1.41 -0.74
CA ASP A 23 -9.15 -0.79 -1.65
C ASP A 23 -8.81 0.69 -1.90
N ALA A 24 -9.54 1.34 -2.81
CA ALA A 24 -9.31 2.74 -3.19
C ALA A 24 -9.47 3.77 -2.04
N GLU A 25 -10.09 3.36 -0.94
CA GLU A 25 -10.26 4.15 0.28
C GLU A 25 -9.16 3.86 1.33
N GLY A 26 -8.20 2.99 1.00
CA GLY A 26 -7.11 2.57 1.89
C GLY A 26 -7.54 1.53 2.93
N ARG A 27 -8.72 0.91 2.78
CA ARG A 27 -9.20 -0.14 3.69
C ARG A 27 -8.73 -1.51 3.23
N ARG A 28 -8.50 -2.40 4.19
CA ARG A 28 -8.12 -3.79 3.89
C ARG A 28 -9.29 -4.56 3.28
N THR A 29 -9.02 -5.29 2.21
CA THR A 29 -9.99 -6.13 1.49
C THR A 29 -9.37 -7.47 1.10
N ARG A 30 -10.21 -8.48 0.88
CA ARG A 30 -9.80 -9.75 0.25
C ARG A 30 -10.19 -9.82 -1.23
N ASP A 31 -10.83 -8.77 -1.73
CA ASP A 31 -11.18 -8.64 -3.13
C ASP A 31 -9.96 -8.18 -3.93
N PRO A 32 -9.43 -9.03 -4.85
CA PRO A 32 -8.29 -8.65 -5.68
C PRO A 32 -8.62 -7.55 -6.71
N GLY A 33 -9.89 -7.42 -7.13
CA GLY A 33 -10.33 -6.38 -8.06
C GLY A 33 -10.24 -5.00 -7.42
N ALA A 34 -10.77 -4.86 -6.20
CA ALA A 34 -10.64 -3.62 -5.43
C ALA A 34 -9.17 -3.26 -5.15
N GLY A 35 -8.30 -4.27 -4.97
CA GLY A 35 -6.85 -4.08 -4.86
C GLY A 35 -6.21 -3.55 -6.14
N ALA A 36 -6.63 -4.06 -7.30
CA ALA A 36 -6.13 -3.60 -8.59
C ALA A 36 -6.57 -2.15 -8.90
N GLU A 37 -7.82 -1.80 -8.60
CA GLU A 37 -8.33 -0.43 -8.75
C GLU A 37 -7.54 0.58 -7.91
N ASN A 38 -7.20 0.22 -6.67
CA ASN A 38 -6.34 1.06 -5.83
C ASN A 38 -4.94 1.22 -6.42
N ALA A 39 -4.31 0.12 -6.85
CA ALA A 39 -2.97 0.14 -7.44
C ALA A 39 -2.90 1.02 -8.70
N GLU A 40 -3.94 0.99 -9.54
CA GLU A 40 -4.06 1.88 -10.71
C GLU A 40 -4.14 3.35 -10.28
N SER A 41 -5.00 3.66 -9.30
CA SER A 41 -5.11 5.03 -8.77
C SER A 41 -3.81 5.55 -8.15
N GLU A 42 -3.07 4.70 -7.43
CA GLU A 42 -1.76 5.04 -6.87
C GLU A 42 -0.72 5.28 -7.98
N ALA A 43 -0.75 4.49 -9.05
CA ALA A 43 0.13 4.67 -10.19
C ALA A 43 -0.12 6.04 -10.89
N ASP A 44 -1.39 6.43 -11.06
CA ASP A 44 -1.75 7.74 -11.63
C ASP A 44 -1.27 8.90 -10.76
N ARG A 45 -1.44 8.82 -9.43
CA ARG A 45 -0.94 9.84 -8.50
C ARG A 45 0.58 9.93 -8.55
N ASN A 46 1.26 8.79 -8.60
CA ASN A 46 2.72 8.76 -8.73
C ASN A 46 3.18 9.38 -10.06
N ALA A 47 2.47 9.11 -11.16
CA ALA A 47 2.75 9.75 -12.44
C ALA A 47 2.57 11.28 -12.38
N GLU A 48 1.54 11.75 -11.67
CA GLU A 48 1.32 13.18 -11.43
C GLU A 48 2.46 13.80 -10.61
N HIS A 49 2.88 13.17 -9.52
CA HIS A 49 4.01 13.61 -8.69
C HIS A 49 5.32 13.64 -9.48
N LEU A 50 5.58 12.61 -10.29
CA LEU A 50 6.74 12.57 -11.19
C LEU A 50 6.73 13.72 -12.19
N ALA A 51 5.56 14.04 -12.78
CA ALA A 51 5.42 15.16 -13.69
C ALA A 51 5.68 16.52 -13.01
N ARG A 52 5.41 16.62 -11.69
CA ARG A 52 5.70 17.80 -10.87
C ARG A 52 7.13 17.85 -10.33
N GLY A 53 7.93 16.80 -10.56
CA GLY A 53 9.27 16.67 -10.00
C GLY A 53 9.28 16.35 -8.50
N GLU A 54 8.14 15.92 -7.94
CA GLU A 54 7.99 15.51 -6.55
C GLU A 54 8.46 14.06 -6.40
N VAL A 55 9.76 13.84 -6.43
CA VAL A 55 10.38 12.55 -6.06
C VAL A 55 10.70 12.56 -4.57
N GLY A 56 10.46 11.44 -3.89
CA GLY A 56 10.81 11.28 -2.48
C GLY A 56 12.31 11.51 -2.21
N PRO A 57 12.73 11.65 -0.93
CA PRO A 57 14.15 11.59 -0.61
C PRO A 57 14.67 10.29 -1.22
N GLY A 58 15.62 10.38 -2.14
CA GLY A 58 16.14 9.20 -2.83
C GLY A 58 16.60 8.12 -1.85
N VAL A 59 16.90 6.93 -2.36
CA VAL A 59 17.52 5.87 -1.56
C VAL A 59 18.69 6.49 -0.77
N PRO A 60 18.74 6.36 0.57
CA PRO A 60 19.84 6.89 1.35
C PRO A 60 21.15 6.36 0.79
N GLU A 61 22.10 7.26 0.52
CA GLU A 61 23.47 6.86 0.20
C GLU A 61 24.13 6.36 1.50
N ASP A 62 24.74 5.18 1.45
CA ASP A 62 25.42 4.48 2.56
C ASP A 62 26.59 5.29 3.16
#